data_AF-A0A927RVB7-F1
#
_entry.id   AF-A0A927RVB7-F1
#
_cell.length_a   1.000
_cell.length_b   1.000
_cell.length_c   1.000
_cell.angle_alpha   90.00
_cell.angle_beta   90.00
_cell.angle_gamma   90.00
#
_symmetry.space_group_name_H-M   'P 1'
#
loop_
_entity.id
_entity.type
_entity.pdbx_description
1 polymer ?
#
loop_
_entity_poly.entity_id
_entity_poly.type
_entity_poly.pdbx_seq_one_letter_code
_entity_poly.pdbx_strand_id
1 'polypeptide(L)'
;GKTHLPLTWDAGEETFSLKYNFAFDKVLGLNLFNQELFEKEAEYYLSKAERYGVPLDNRKMYTKSDWLLWVARLTGDVQKRKALIGMIDDYLKTSPDRIPFGDWYETQDGSYHEFRARIVQGGCFILLI
;
A
#
# COMPACT_ATOMS: atom_id res chain seq x y z
N GLY A 1 -12.80 17.11 9.71
CA GLY A 1 -13.37 15.75 9.55
C GLY A 1 -12.26 14.72 9.66
N LYS A 2 -12.57 13.44 9.89
CA LYS A 2 -11.57 12.36 10.02
C LYS A 2 -10.62 12.33 8.81
N THR A 3 -9.32 12.14 9.07
CA THR A 3 -8.26 12.12 8.05
C THR A 3 -8.09 10.74 7.40
N HIS A 4 -8.52 9.67 8.09
CA HIS A 4 -8.44 8.28 7.63
C HIS A 4 -9.43 7.39 8.41
N LEU A 5 -9.57 6.13 7.97
CA LEU A 5 -10.35 5.08 8.63
C LEU A 5 -9.50 4.30 9.65
N PRO A 6 -10.06 3.99 10.83
CA PRO A 6 -9.35 3.24 11.87
C PRO A 6 -9.07 1.79 11.46
N LEU A 7 -8.22 1.11 12.23
CA LEU A 7 -7.90 -0.31 12.01
C LEU A 7 -9.15 -1.20 12.07
N THR A 8 -9.96 -1.03 13.11
CA THR A 8 -11.28 -1.67 13.32
C THR A 8 -12.32 -0.64 13.73
N TRP A 9 -13.60 -1.03 13.75
CA TRP A 9 -14.72 -0.13 14.09
C TRP A 9 -14.63 0.47 15.50
N ASP A 10 -14.08 -0.28 16.44
CA ASP A 10 -13.92 0.03 17.85
C ASP A 10 -12.50 0.49 18.23
N ALA A 11 -11.60 0.59 17.25
CA ALA A 11 -10.24 1.07 17.49
C ALA A 11 -10.17 2.60 17.62
N GLY A 12 -9.12 3.07 18.30
CA GLY A 12 -8.83 4.49 18.44
C GLY A 12 -8.58 5.18 17.10
N GLU A 13 -8.81 6.50 17.07
CA GLU A 13 -8.67 7.33 15.87
C GLU A 13 -7.22 7.48 15.38
N GLU A 14 -6.25 7.07 16.19
CA GLU A 14 -4.82 7.01 15.86
C GLU A 14 -4.41 5.74 15.09
N THR A 15 -5.27 4.72 15.09
CA THR A 15 -4.99 3.43 14.44
C THR A 15 -5.30 3.48 12.96
N PHE A 16 -4.66 2.64 12.16
CA PHE A 16 -4.96 2.56 10.73
C PHE A 16 -4.64 1.18 10.16
N SER A 17 -5.18 0.90 8.99
CA SER A 17 -4.64 -0.13 8.09
C SER A 17 -4.79 0.29 6.64
N LEU A 18 -3.92 -0.23 5.78
CA LEU A 18 -4.09 -0.10 4.34
C LEU A 18 -5.43 -0.73 3.94
N LYS A 19 -6.35 0.08 3.42
CA LYS A 19 -7.62 -0.39 2.88
C LYS A 19 -7.46 -0.87 1.43
N TYR A 20 -6.51 -1.78 1.21
CA TYR A 20 -6.11 -2.23 -0.13
C TYR A 20 -7.26 -2.83 -0.95
N ASN A 21 -8.24 -3.47 -0.31
CA ASN A 21 -9.41 -4.02 -0.99
C ASN A 21 -10.33 -2.95 -1.60
N PHE A 22 -10.19 -1.67 -1.21
CA PHE A 22 -10.89 -0.57 -1.88
C PHE A 22 -10.50 -0.45 -3.36
N ALA A 23 -9.37 -0.99 -3.78
CA ALA A 23 -8.99 -0.99 -5.19
C ALA A 23 -10.03 -1.69 -6.06
N PHE A 24 -10.73 -2.71 -5.55
CA PHE A 24 -11.76 -3.42 -6.31
C PHE A 24 -13.04 -2.60 -6.50
N ASP A 25 -13.30 -1.58 -5.66
CA ASP A 25 -14.36 -0.60 -5.93
C ASP A 25 -14.11 0.13 -7.25
N LYS A 26 -12.83 0.48 -7.51
CA LYS A 26 -12.39 1.10 -8.76
C LYS A 26 -12.37 0.14 -9.93
N VAL A 27 -11.75 -1.03 -9.76
CA VAL A 27 -11.59 -2.02 -10.83
C VAL A 27 -12.95 -2.52 -11.34
N LEU A 28 -13.91 -2.72 -10.45
CA LEU A 28 -15.24 -3.23 -10.80
C LEU A 28 -16.26 -2.12 -11.06
N GLY A 29 -15.92 -0.85 -10.83
CA GLY A 29 -16.82 0.29 -11.05
C GLY A 29 -18.05 0.27 -10.15
N LEU A 30 -17.93 -0.21 -8.91
CA LEU A 30 -19.08 -0.40 -8.01
C LEU A 30 -19.58 0.91 -7.39
N ASN A 31 -18.71 1.93 -7.28
CA ASN A 31 -19.00 3.25 -6.72
C ASN A 31 -19.56 3.18 -5.28
N LEU A 32 -19.03 2.28 -4.46
CA LEU A 32 -19.40 2.09 -3.06
C LEU A 32 -18.87 3.22 -2.16
N PHE A 33 -17.75 3.82 -2.53
CA PHE A 33 -17.11 4.89 -1.76
C PHE A 33 -16.80 6.11 -2.62
N ASN A 34 -16.83 7.29 -2.00
CA ASN A 34 -16.54 8.54 -2.70
C ASN A 34 -15.02 8.71 -2.95
N GLN A 35 -14.66 9.47 -3.99
CA GLN A 35 -13.24 9.74 -4.31
C GLN A 35 -12.52 10.49 -3.19
N GLU A 36 -13.23 11.35 -2.45
CA GLU A 36 -12.65 12.13 -1.36
C GLU A 36 -12.07 11.23 -0.24
N LEU A 37 -12.76 10.13 0.10
CA LEU A 37 -12.27 9.14 1.06
C LEU A 37 -10.96 8.52 0.57
N PHE A 38 -10.90 8.12 -0.69
CA PHE A 38 -9.70 7.52 -1.28
C PHE A 38 -8.51 8.47 -1.29
N GLU A 39 -8.73 9.75 -1.59
CA GLU A 39 -7.66 10.75 -1.54
C GLU A 39 -7.12 10.99 -0.14
N LYS A 40 -8.01 10.99 0.86
CA LYS A 40 -7.65 11.10 2.28
C LYS A 40 -6.86 9.89 2.76
N GLU A 41 -7.30 8.68 2.42
CA GLU A 41 -6.57 7.45 2.72
C GLU A 41 -5.16 7.50 2.09
N ALA A 42 -5.06 7.82 0.79
CA ALA A 42 -3.77 7.90 0.10
C ALA A 42 -2.82 8.94 0.71
N GLU A 43 -3.34 10.11 1.09
CA GLU A 43 -2.56 11.15 1.78
C GLU A 43 -2.09 10.69 3.16
N TYR A 44 -2.96 10.02 3.92
CA TYR A 44 -2.61 9.47 5.21
C TYR A 44 -1.54 8.39 5.09
N TYR A 45 -1.63 7.49 4.10
CA TYR A 45 -0.61 6.47 3.87
C TYR A 45 0.76 7.08 3.54
N LEU A 46 0.80 8.14 2.73
CA LEU A 46 2.04 8.87 2.45
C LEU A 46 2.62 9.54 3.71
N SER A 47 1.79 9.97 4.66
CA SER A 47 2.26 10.45 5.97
C SER A 47 2.89 9.37 6.84
N LYS A 48 2.67 8.09 6.51
CA LYS A 48 3.24 6.91 7.18
C LYS A 48 4.29 6.20 6.32
N ALA A 49 4.68 6.79 5.20
CA ALA A 49 5.63 6.19 4.28
C ALA A 49 7.02 6.08 4.91
N GLU A 50 7.62 4.92 4.73
CA GLU A 50 9.03 4.66 4.94
C GLU A 50 9.70 4.47 3.57
N ARG A 51 11.02 4.25 3.57
CA ARG A 51 11.81 4.17 2.33
C ARG A 51 11.26 3.17 1.31
N TYR A 52 10.82 2.00 1.75
CA TYR A 52 10.45 0.88 0.89
C TYR A 52 8.95 0.58 0.86
N GLY A 53 8.15 1.32 1.63
CA GLY A 53 6.70 1.19 1.56
C GLY A 53 5.97 1.84 2.73
N VAL A 54 4.66 1.62 2.77
CA VAL A 54 3.80 2.00 3.89
C VAL A 54 3.48 0.75 4.72
N PRO A 55 3.63 0.78 6.06
CA PRO A 55 3.23 -0.33 6.90
C PRO A 55 1.77 -0.75 6.68
N LEU A 56 1.49 -2.06 6.75
CA LEU A 56 0.13 -2.57 6.54
C LEU A 56 -0.89 -1.99 7.54
N ASP A 57 -0.42 -1.73 8.76
CA ASP A 57 -1.17 -1.13 9.85
C ASP A 57 -0.19 -0.68 10.95
N ASN A 58 -0.72 -0.12 12.04
CA ASN A 58 0.06 0.42 13.13
C ASN A 58 0.77 -0.62 14.03
N ARG A 59 0.71 -1.93 13.75
CA ARG A 59 1.25 -2.98 14.64
C ARG A 59 2.66 -3.44 14.28
N LYS A 60 3.07 -3.29 13.02
CA LYS A 60 4.33 -3.79 12.47
C LYS A 60 4.82 -2.91 11.33
N MET A 61 6.12 -2.89 11.08
CA MET A 61 6.76 -2.06 10.04
C MET A 61 6.97 -2.78 8.72
N TYR A 62 6.27 -3.89 8.48
CA TYR A 62 6.31 -4.57 7.19
C TYR A 62 5.19 -4.13 6.27
N THR A 63 5.36 -4.39 4.98
CA THR A 63 4.34 -4.14 3.94
C THR A 63 4.21 -5.31 2.99
N LYS A 64 3.30 -5.18 2.02
CA LYS A 64 3.18 -6.08 0.88
C LYS A 64 3.17 -5.30 -0.43
N SER A 65 4.00 -5.70 -1.38
CA SER A 65 4.18 -4.99 -2.66
C SER A 65 2.88 -4.88 -3.45
N ASP A 66 2.13 -5.97 -3.55
CA ASP A 66 0.85 -6.03 -4.24
C ASP A 66 -0.18 -5.09 -3.60
N TRP A 67 -0.32 -5.14 -2.27
CA TRP A 67 -1.28 -4.29 -1.55
C TRP A 67 -0.93 -2.81 -1.64
N LEU A 68 0.35 -2.46 -1.64
CA LEU A 68 0.79 -1.07 -1.80
C LEU A 68 0.44 -0.53 -3.20
N LEU A 69 0.53 -1.35 -4.26
CA LEU A 69 0.06 -0.96 -5.60
C LEU A 69 -1.45 -0.89 -5.73
N TRP A 70 -2.19 -1.73 -4.99
CA TRP A 70 -3.65 -1.63 -4.91
C TRP A 70 -4.07 -0.31 -4.28
N VAL A 71 -3.39 0.09 -3.21
CA VAL A 71 -3.58 1.41 -2.60
C VAL A 71 -3.20 2.55 -3.56
N ALA A 72 -2.15 2.40 -4.37
CA ALA A 72 -1.78 3.40 -5.37
C ALA A 72 -2.87 3.61 -6.45
N ARG A 73 -3.76 2.63 -6.67
CA ARG A 73 -4.92 2.76 -7.59
C ARG A 73 -6.00 3.69 -7.05
N LEU A 74 -6.06 3.90 -5.73
CA LEU A 74 -7.14 4.66 -5.08
C LEU A 74 -7.11 6.15 -5.43
N THR A 75 -5.91 6.71 -5.60
CA THR A 75 -5.72 8.13 -5.88
C THR A 75 -5.72 8.45 -7.37
N GLY A 76 -6.38 9.56 -7.73
CA GLY A 76 -6.27 10.19 -9.05
C GLY A 76 -5.04 11.08 -9.19
N ASP A 77 -4.36 11.38 -8.08
CA ASP A 77 -3.16 12.22 -8.06
C ASP A 77 -1.93 11.44 -8.55
N VAL A 78 -1.35 11.90 -9.65
CA VAL A 78 -0.19 11.27 -10.29
C VAL A 78 1.04 11.30 -9.39
N GLN A 79 1.24 12.34 -8.58
CA GLN A 79 2.40 12.46 -7.70
C GLN A 79 2.30 11.51 -6.51
N LYS A 80 1.12 11.44 -5.88
CA LYS A 80 0.86 10.47 -4.80
C LYS A 80 1.07 9.04 -5.30
N ARG A 81 0.51 8.73 -6.47
CA ARG A 81 0.68 7.41 -7.11
C ARG A 81 2.15 7.09 -7.39
N LYS A 82 2.90 8.04 -7.98
CA LYS A 82 4.33 7.87 -8.25
C LYS A 82 5.14 7.65 -6.97
N ALA A 83 4.83 8.35 -5.88
CA ALA A 83 5.49 8.15 -4.61
C ALA A 83 5.29 6.72 -4.08
N LEU A 84 4.05 6.21 -4.08
CA LEU A 84 3.74 4.84 -3.64
C LEU A 84 4.42 3.78 -4.51
N ILE A 85 4.44 3.96 -5.83
CA ILE A 85 5.16 3.07 -6.76
C ILE A 85 6.67 3.14 -6.52
N GLY A 86 7.20 4.35 -6.31
CA GLY A 86 8.63 4.61 -6.14
C GLY A 86 9.24 3.84 -4.97
N MET A 87 8.48 3.65 -3.88
CA MET A 87 8.92 2.85 -2.73
C MET A 87 9.21 1.38 -3.11
N ILE A 88 8.41 0.80 -4.00
CA ILE A 88 8.61 -0.58 -4.49
C ILE A 88 9.76 -0.62 -5.50
N ASP A 89 9.87 0.40 -6.35
CA ASP A 89 11.00 0.55 -7.27
C ASP A 89 12.34 0.61 -6.51
N ASP A 90 12.40 1.38 -5.42
CA ASP A 90 13.55 1.44 -4.52
C ASP A 90 13.83 0.07 -3.86
N TYR A 91 12.78 -0.63 -3.40
CA TYR A 91 12.93 -1.98 -2.82
C TYR A 91 13.56 -2.95 -3.81
N LEU A 92 13.04 -3.01 -5.04
CA LEU A 92 13.53 -3.88 -6.09
C LEU A 92 14.99 -3.60 -6.48
N LYS A 93 15.42 -2.34 -6.39
CA LYS A 93 16.78 -1.91 -6.77
C LYS A 93 17.79 -2.08 -5.64
N THR A 94 17.40 -1.75 -4.41
CA THR A 94 18.36 -1.52 -3.32
C THR A 94 18.14 -2.39 -2.09
N SER A 95 17.17 -3.30 -2.06
CA SER A 95 17.03 -4.27 -0.97
C SER A 95 18.36 -4.98 -0.69
N PRO A 96 18.70 -5.26 0.58
CA PRO A 96 19.90 -6.02 0.92
C PRO A 96 19.82 -7.47 0.45
N ASP A 97 18.61 -8.03 0.30
CA ASP A 97 18.41 -9.42 -0.03
C ASP A 97 18.56 -9.69 -1.53
N ARG A 98 19.23 -10.79 -1.87
CA ARG A 98 19.45 -11.23 -3.26
C ARG A 98 18.55 -12.42 -3.56
N ILE A 99 17.25 -12.19 -3.46
CA ILE A 99 16.20 -13.19 -3.67
C ILE A 99 15.25 -12.75 -4.80
N PRO A 100 14.47 -13.68 -5.40
CA PRO A 100 13.37 -13.30 -6.28
C PRO A 100 12.40 -12.35 -5.59
N PHE A 101 11.73 -11.49 -6.36
CA PHE A 101 10.83 -10.44 -5.87
C PHE A 101 9.91 -10.94 -4.73
N GLY A 102 10.21 -10.47 -3.52
CA GLY A 102 9.46 -10.76 -2.29
C GLY A 102 8.19 -9.94 -2.22
N ASP A 103 7.12 -10.53 -1.69
CA ASP A 103 5.83 -9.84 -1.54
C ASP A 103 5.53 -9.41 -0.11
N TRP A 104 6.38 -9.77 0.86
CA TRP A 104 6.27 -9.32 2.24
C TRP A 104 7.67 -9.00 2.80
N TYR A 105 7.88 -7.73 3.14
CA TYR A 105 9.19 -7.19 3.50
C TYR A 105 9.07 -5.98 4.44
N GLU A 106 10.15 -5.64 5.14
CA GLU A 106 10.21 -4.51 6.07
C GLU A 106 10.31 -3.17 5.31
N THR A 107 9.52 -2.19 5.69
CA THR A 107 9.42 -0.91 4.97
C THR A 107 10.62 0.02 5.21
N GLN A 108 11.37 -0.19 6.30
CA GLN A 108 12.47 0.69 6.70
C GLN A 108 13.79 0.33 6.01
N ASP A 109 14.15 -0.95 5.99
CA ASP A 109 15.43 -1.43 5.46
C ASP A 109 15.29 -2.33 4.22
N GLY A 110 14.06 -2.71 3.86
CA GLY A 110 13.80 -3.53 2.69
C GLY A 110 14.23 -4.98 2.89
N SER A 111 14.46 -5.41 4.13
CA SER A 111 14.78 -6.78 4.45
C SER A 111 13.57 -7.68 4.22
N TYR A 112 13.84 -8.86 3.68
CA TYR A 112 12.86 -9.90 3.45
C TYR A 112 12.23 -10.36 4.76
N HIS A 113 10.90 -10.47 4.75
CA HIS A 113 10.16 -11.05 5.85
C HIS A 113 9.78 -12.50 5.51
N GLU A 114 8.77 -12.67 4.65
CA GLU A 114 8.29 -13.96 4.17
C GLU A 114 7.82 -13.84 2.71
N PHE A 115 7.51 -14.99 2.09
CA PHE A 115 6.91 -15.08 0.76
C PHE A 115 7.70 -14.47 -0.41
N ARG A 116 8.10 -15.34 -1.33
CA ARG A 116 8.88 -14.99 -2.53
C ARG A 116 8.31 -15.65 -3.77
N ALA A 117 8.39 -14.96 -4.91
CA ALA A 117 8.00 -15.48 -6.22
C ALA A 117 6.59 -16.12 -6.26
N ARG A 118 5.65 -15.59 -5.47
CA ARG A 118 4.26 -16.06 -5.48
C ARG A 118 3.47 -15.39 -6.59
N ILE A 119 2.45 -16.10 -7.09
CA ILE A 119 1.53 -15.59 -8.12
C ILE A 119 0.80 -14.30 -7.72
N VAL A 120 0.70 -14.02 -6.42
CA VAL A 120 0.07 -12.79 -5.91
C VAL A 120 0.79 -11.52 -6.39
N GLN A 121 2.07 -11.62 -6.78
CA GLN A 121 2.81 -10.52 -7.41
C GLN A 121 2.18 -10.03 -8.72
N GLY A 122 1.32 -10.84 -9.36
CA GLY A 122 0.46 -10.37 -10.46
C GLY A 122 -0.45 -9.20 -10.07
N GLY A 123 -0.78 -9.07 -8.79
CA GLY A 123 -1.52 -7.94 -8.23
C GLY A 123 -0.82 -6.59 -8.43
N CYS A 124 0.50 -6.57 -8.64
CA CYS A 124 1.24 -5.35 -8.96
C CYS A 124 0.77 -4.67 -10.26
N PHE A 125 0.14 -5.42 -11.18
CA PHE A 125 -0.34 -4.89 -12.45
C PHE A 125 -1.72 -4.23 -12.36
N ILE A 126 -2.32 -4.08 -11.17
CA ILE A 126 -3.65 -3.47 -10.98
C ILE A 126 -3.79 -2.05 -11.55
N LEU A 127 -2.69 -1.33 -11.73
CA LEU A 127 -2.69 0.02 -12.29
C LEU A 127 -2.94 0.03 -13.81
N LEU A 128 -2.86 -1.13 -14.47
CA LEU A 128 -3.10 -1.30 -15.91
C LEU A 128 -4.55 -1.68 -16.25
N ILE A 129 -5.38 -1.91 -15.22
CA ILE A 129 -6.82 -2.24 -15.32
C ILE A 129 -7.64 -1.12 -14.71
#